data_AF-N6UB37-F1
#
_entry.id   AF-N6UB37-F1
#
_cell.length_a   1.000
_cell.length_b   1.000
_cell.length_c   1.000
_cell.angle_alpha   90.00
_cell.angle_beta   90.00
_cell.angle_gamma   90.00
#
_symmetry.space_group_name_H-M   'P 1'
#
loop_
_entity.id
_entity.type
_entity.pdbx_description
1 polymer ?
#
loop_
_entity_poly.entity_id
_entity_poly.type
_entity_poly.pdbx_seq_one_letter_code
_entity_poly.pdbx_strand_id
1 'polypeptide(L)'
;MTVINQRIIDMLKSSRSHVCRTTCKAIGHLFEYIKDTRRPEFDEIVDTLLCRTADSNKFIRHDANLALDCMVTHIPILHAVRALCAKGPDHKNALVRISTARLVVCAVVIAGSTYVLHPNNSDYTRRRIVLNMGCIKPIP
;
A
#
# COMPACT_ATOMS: atom_id res chain seq x y z
N MET A 1 -10.32 -10.26 15.11
CA MET A 1 -10.49 -9.62 13.79
C MET A 1 -9.72 -10.32 12.66
N THR A 2 -8.87 -11.31 12.94
CA THR A 2 -8.10 -12.05 11.91
C THR A 2 -9.01 -12.67 10.84
N VAL A 3 -10.14 -13.26 11.24
CA VAL A 3 -11.13 -13.84 10.30
C VAL A 3 -11.73 -12.79 9.35
N ILE A 4 -12.00 -11.57 9.84
CA ILE A 4 -12.55 -10.48 9.02
C ILE A 4 -11.52 -10.06 7.97
N ASN A 5 -10.28 -9.84 8.39
CA ASN A 5 -9.21 -9.44 7.50
C ASN A 5 -8.90 -10.53 6.45
N GLN A 6 -8.89 -11.80 6.84
CA GLN A 6 -8.75 -12.93 5.91
C GLN A 6 -9.88 -12.97 4.88
N ARG A 7 -11.14 -12.81 5.32
CA ARG A 7 -12.27 -12.81 4.39
C ARG A 7 -12.23 -11.63 3.42
N ILE A 8 -11.76 -10.47 3.87
CA ILE A 8 -11.54 -9.30 3.03
C ILE A 8 -10.47 -9.55 1.98
N ILE A 9 -9.36 -10.19 2.36
CA ILE A 9 -8.30 -10.58 1.42
C ILE A 9 -8.88 -11.50 0.33
N ASP A 10 -9.69 -12.50 0.68
CA ASP A 10 -10.35 -13.38 -0.29
C ASP A 10 -11.25 -12.59 -1.26
N MET A 11 -12.05 -11.67 -0.74
CA MET A 11 -12.95 -10.84 -1.55
C MET A 11 -12.18 -9.88 -2.47
N LEU A 12 -11.07 -9.32 -2.00
CA LEU A 12 -10.20 -8.45 -2.78
C LEU A 12 -9.53 -9.23 -3.93
N LYS A 13 -9.23 -10.50 -3.71
CA LYS A 13 -8.67 -11.42 -4.73
C LYS A 13 -9.70 -11.87 -5.77
N SER A 14 -10.99 -11.61 -5.57
CA SER A 14 -12.07 -12.02 -6.47
C SER A 14 -11.93 -11.48 -7.90
N SER A 15 -12.28 -12.31 -8.88
CA SER A 15 -12.37 -11.93 -10.30
C SER A 15 -13.62 -11.10 -10.63
N ARG A 16 -14.60 -11.06 -9.72
CA ARG A 16 -15.83 -10.28 -9.90
C ARG A 16 -15.55 -8.83 -9.59
N SER A 17 -15.53 -8.00 -10.62
CA SER A 17 -15.17 -6.58 -10.51
C SER A 17 -15.98 -5.82 -9.45
N HIS A 18 -17.29 -6.06 -9.35
CA HIS A 18 -18.12 -5.44 -8.32
C HIS A 18 -17.68 -5.81 -6.90
N VAL A 19 -17.33 -7.08 -6.66
CA VAL A 19 -16.85 -7.53 -5.34
C VAL A 19 -15.54 -6.84 -5.01
N CYS A 20 -14.55 -6.91 -5.90
CA CYS A 20 -13.24 -6.29 -5.68
C CYS A 20 -13.36 -4.79 -5.40
N ARG A 21 -14.17 -4.06 -6.17
CA ARG A 21 -14.37 -2.61 -6.00
C ARG A 21 -14.98 -2.26 -4.65
N THR A 22 -16.05 -2.95 -4.27
CA THR A 22 -16.71 -2.73 -2.97
C THR A 22 -15.77 -3.08 -1.83
N THR A 23 -14.95 -4.12 -1.98
CA THR A 23 -13.92 -4.48 -1.00
C THR A 23 -12.82 -3.43 -0.90
N CYS A 24 -12.33 -2.86 -2.01
CA CYS A 24 -11.37 -1.74 -1.96
C CYS A 24 -11.91 -0.57 -1.12
N LYS A 25 -13.17 -0.17 -1.34
CA LYS A 25 -13.81 0.92 -0.59
C LYS A 25 -13.96 0.58 0.90
N ALA A 26 -14.40 -0.64 1.20
CA ALA A 26 -14.51 -1.12 2.58
C ALA A 26 -13.15 -1.10 3.29
N ILE A 27 -12.08 -1.52 2.61
CA ILE A 27 -10.71 -1.45 3.15
C ILE A 27 -10.29 0.00 3.43
N GLY A 28 -10.62 0.94 2.54
CA GLY A 28 -10.39 2.37 2.76
C GLY A 28 -10.99 2.85 4.09
N HIS A 29 -12.26 2.50 4.35
CA HIS A 29 -12.93 2.80 5.62
C HIS A 29 -12.31 2.06 6.82
N LEU A 30 -11.81 0.84 6.64
CA LEU A 30 -11.10 0.13 7.71
C LEU A 30 -9.80 0.85 8.09
N PHE A 31 -9.06 1.38 7.10
CA PHE A 31 -7.89 2.19 7.38
C PHE A 31 -8.24 3.49 8.09
N GLU A 32 -9.37 4.11 7.75
CA GLU A 32 -9.82 5.36 8.36
C GLU A 32 -10.29 5.17 9.80
N TYR A 33 -11.16 4.19 10.05
CA TYR A 33 -11.86 4.06 11.33
C TYR A 33 -11.27 3.00 12.26
N ILE A 34 -10.84 1.85 11.73
CA ILE A 34 -10.38 0.72 12.56
C ILE A 34 -8.88 0.78 12.81
N LYS A 35 -8.10 1.18 11.81
CA LYS A 35 -6.64 1.35 11.89
C LYS A 35 -5.87 0.10 12.36
N ASP A 36 -6.41 -1.09 12.10
CA ASP A 36 -5.75 -2.34 12.45
C ASP A 36 -4.52 -2.58 11.57
N THR A 37 -3.35 -2.63 12.20
CA THR A 37 -2.04 -2.81 11.54
C THR A 37 -1.37 -4.14 11.89
N ARG A 38 -2.12 -5.08 12.48
CA ARG A 38 -1.60 -6.40 12.86
C ARG A 38 -1.17 -7.20 11.65
N ARG A 39 -0.05 -7.90 11.81
CA ARG A 39 0.53 -8.80 10.82
C ARG A 39 0.06 -10.24 11.08
N PRO A 40 -0.03 -11.07 10.02
CA PRO A 40 0.36 -10.79 8.64
C PRO A 40 -0.70 -10.07 7.79
N GLU A 41 -1.94 -9.95 8.27
CA GLU A 41 -3.07 -9.58 7.44
C GLU A 41 -2.99 -8.17 6.88
N PHE A 42 -2.50 -7.20 7.67
CA PHE A 42 -2.29 -5.84 7.18
C PHE A 42 -1.34 -5.81 5.98
N ASP A 43 -0.22 -6.54 6.04
CA ASP A 43 0.77 -6.57 4.96
C ASP A 43 0.21 -7.23 3.71
N GLU A 44 -0.60 -8.28 3.88
CA GLU A 44 -1.24 -8.98 2.76
C GLU A 44 -2.33 -8.14 2.09
N ILE A 45 -3.11 -7.38 2.86
CA ILE A 45 -4.10 -6.42 2.33
C ILE A 45 -3.40 -5.38 1.47
N VAL A 46 -2.31 -4.78 1.97
CA VAL A 46 -1.54 -3.75 1.25
C VAL A 46 -0.92 -4.33 -0.03
N ASP A 47 -0.31 -5.51 0.05
CA ASP A 47 0.27 -6.19 -1.11
C ASP A 47 -0.78 -6.49 -2.18
N THR A 48 -1.96 -6.97 -1.77
CA THR A 48 -3.05 -7.26 -2.68
C THR A 48 -3.63 -5.98 -3.30
N LEU A 49 -3.78 -4.89 -2.52
CA LEU A 49 -4.20 -3.59 -3.06
C LEU A 49 -3.18 -3.03 -4.06
N LEU A 50 -1.89 -3.14 -3.76
CA LEU A 50 -0.81 -2.77 -4.69
C LEU A 50 -0.93 -3.54 -6.00
N CYS A 51 -1.19 -4.85 -5.97
CA CYS A 51 -1.46 -5.60 -7.20
C CYS A 51 -2.68 -5.07 -7.97
N ARG A 52 -3.73 -4.61 -7.26
CA ARG A 52 -4.95 -4.05 -7.86
C ARG A 52 -4.78 -2.66 -8.46
N THR A 53 -3.72 -1.90 -8.12
CA THR A 53 -3.45 -0.63 -8.80
C THR A 53 -3.06 -0.81 -10.27
N ALA A 54 -2.68 -2.02 -10.67
CA ALA A 54 -2.33 -2.39 -12.04
C ALA A 54 -3.37 -3.32 -12.70
N ASP A 55 -4.58 -3.39 -12.16
CA ASP A 55 -5.68 -4.19 -12.73
C ASP A 55 -6.06 -3.71 -14.14
N SER A 56 -6.60 -4.59 -15.00
CA SER A 56 -7.08 -4.19 -16.33
C SER A 56 -8.29 -3.24 -16.26
N ASN A 57 -9.12 -3.38 -15.22
CA ASN A 57 -10.27 -2.53 -14.99
C ASN A 57 -9.89 -1.20 -14.35
N LYS A 58 -10.13 -0.09 -15.06
CA LYS A 58 -9.81 1.27 -14.57
C LYS A 58 -10.50 1.64 -13.26
N PHE A 59 -11.69 1.11 -13.00
CA PHE A 59 -12.42 1.40 -11.77
C PHE A 59 -11.82 0.67 -10.57
N ILE A 60 -11.33 -0.56 -10.77
CA ILE A 60 -10.59 -1.30 -9.74
C ILE A 60 -9.28 -0.57 -9.43
N ARG A 61 -8.52 -0.16 -10.46
CA ARG A 61 -7.29 0.63 -10.26
C ARG A 61 -7.56 1.89 -9.45
N HIS A 62 -8.62 2.62 -9.79
CA HIS A 62 -9.01 3.83 -9.09
C HIS A 62 -9.38 3.56 -7.62
N ASP A 63 -10.31 2.62 -7.37
CA ASP A 63 -10.75 2.29 -6.02
C ASP A 63 -9.59 1.73 -5.15
N ALA A 64 -8.65 0.99 -5.74
CA ALA A 64 -7.45 0.49 -5.04
C ALA A 64 -6.47 1.61 -4.68
N ASN A 65 -6.22 2.56 -5.59
CA ASN A 65 -5.39 3.73 -5.27
C ASN A 65 -6.01 4.58 -4.16
N LEU A 66 -7.32 4.83 -4.20
CA LEU A 66 -8.02 5.57 -3.14
C LEU A 66 -7.90 4.88 -1.78
N ALA A 67 -8.04 3.55 -1.73
CA ALA A 67 -7.86 2.80 -0.48
C ALA A 67 -6.42 2.95 0.07
N LEU A 68 -5.41 2.92 -0.78
CA LEU A 68 -4.01 3.13 -0.39
C LEU A 68 -3.73 4.58 0.03
N ASP A 69 -4.39 5.57 -0.60
CA ASP A 69 -4.29 6.97 -0.19
C ASP A 69 -4.91 7.18 1.21
N CYS A 70 -6.08 6.58 1.48
CA CYS A 70 -6.66 6.52 2.83
C CYS A 70 -5.70 5.88 3.83
N MET A 71 -5.03 4.79 3.45
CA MET A 71 -4.03 4.15 4.32
C MET A 71 -2.93 5.11 4.73
N VAL A 72 -2.27 5.77 3.76
CA VAL A 72 -1.16 6.69 4.03
C VAL A 72 -1.62 7.89 4.87
N THR A 73 -2.89 8.26 4.77
CA THR A 73 -3.49 9.39 5.52
C THR A 73 -3.82 9.03 6.97
N HIS A 74 -4.30 7.81 7.24
CA HIS A 74 -4.90 7.48 8.55
C HIS A 74 -4.11 6.47 9.39
N ILE A 75 -3.26 5.65 8.76
CA ILE A 75 -2.42 4.66 9.44
C ILE A 75 -1.11 5.32 9.89
N PRO A 76 -0.51 4.93 11.04
CA PRO A 76 0.80 5.44 11.43
C PRO A 76 1.83 5.22 10.32
N ILE A 77 2.51 6.30 9.94
CA ILE A 77 3.34 6.39 8.73
C ILE A 77 4.39 5.29 8.66
N LEU A 78 5.01 4.92 9.79
CA LEU A 78 6.01 3.86 9.84
C LEU A 78 5.45 2.48 9.45
N HIS A 79 4.19 2.20 9.77
CA HIS A 79 3.54 0.95 9.37
C HIS A 79 3.17 0.98 7.88
N ALA A 80 2.60 2.09 7.40
CA ALA A 80 2.23 2.26 6.00
C ALA A 80 3.46 2.15 5.08
N VAL A 81 4.51 2.92 5.35
CA VAL A 81 5.74 2.93 4.55
C VAL A 81 6.42 1.56 4.57
N ARG A 82 6.46 0.89 5.72
CA ARG A 82 7.01 -0.47 5.81
C ARG A 82 6.23 -1.46 4.94
N ALA A 83 4.89 -1.45 4.99
CA ALA A 83 4.07 -2.35 4.20
C ALA A 83 4.23 -2.08 2.68
N LEU A 84 4.23 -0.80 2.29
CA LEU A 84 4.50 -0.39 0.90
C LEU A 84 5.87 -0.86 0.42
N CYS A 85 6.91 -0.61 1.22
CA CYS A 85 8.27 -0.96 0.87
C CYS A 85 8.52 -2.47 0.89
N ALA A 86 7.73 -3.29 1.60
CA ALA A 86 8.00 -4.73 1.73
C ALA A 86 8.06 -5.46 0.37
N LYS A 87 7.12 -5.17 -0.53
CA LYS A 87 7.02 -5.83 -1.86
C LYS A 87 6.84 -4.88 -3.03
N GLY A 88 6.28 -3.69 -2.81
CA GLY A 88 5.96 -2.74 -3.88
C GLY A 88 7.14 -2.37 -4.79
N PRO A 89 8.33 -2.02 -4.26
CA PRO A 89 9.44 -1.56 -5.11
C PRO A 89 10.05 -2.64 -6.01
N ASP A 90 10.02 -3.91 -5.58
CA ASP A 90 10.56 -5.06 -6.32
C ASP A 90 9.51 -5.73 -7.22
N HIS A 91 8.31 -5.14 -7.33
CA HIS A 91 7.21 -5.74 -8.06
C HIS A 91 7.48 -5.76 -9.57
N LYS A 92 7.14 -6.88 -10.24
CA LYS A 92 7.40 -7.07 -11.68
C LYS A 92 6.68 -6.05 -12.56
N ASN A 93 5.44 -5.70 -12.21
CA ASN A 93 4.64 -4.71 -12.94
C ASN A 93 5.05 -3.27 -12.59
N ALA A 94 5.38 -2.47 -13.62
CA ALA A 94 5.81 -1.09 -13.48
C ALA A 94 4.75 -0.17 -12.86
N LEU A 95 3.46 -0.39 -13.14
CA LEU A 95 2.38 0.43 -12.57
C LEU A 95 2.30 0.29 -11.05
N VAL A 96 2.54 -0.92 -10.53
CA VAL A 96 2.60 -1.16 -9.08
C VAL A 96 3.78 -0.43 -8.44
N ARG A 97 4.95 -0.46 -9.10
CA ARG A 97 6.14 0.28 -8.64
C ARG A 97 5.89 1.79 -8.64
N ILE A 98 5.26 2.34 -9.68
CA ILE A 98 4.89 3.75 -9.78
C ILE A 98 3.91 4.14 -8.66
N SER A 99 2.84 3.35 -8.45
CA SER A 99 1.91 3.58 -7.34
C SER A 99 2.61 3.56 -5.99
N THR A 100 3.51 2.59 -5.77
CA THR A 100 4.30 2.49 -4.54
C THR A 100 5.16 3.73 -4.33
N ALA A 101 5.89 4.16 -5.35
CA ALA A 101 6.73 5.35 -5.27
C ALA A 101 5.91 6.60 -4.95
N ARG A 102 4.78 6.80 -5.64
CA ARG A 102 3.83 7.91 -5.37
C ARG A 102 3.37 7.93 -3.92
N LEU A 103 2.98 6.78 -3.38
CA LEU A 103 2.49 6.64 -2.01
C LEU A 103 3.60 6.89 -0.96
N VAL A 104 4.83 6.44 -1.24
CA VAL A 104 5.99 6.73 -0.38
C VAL A 104 6.32 8.21 -0.40
N VAL A 105 6.29 8.88 -1.55
CA VAL A 105 6.44 10.34 -1.63
C VAL A 105 5.35 11.04 -0.82
N CYS A 106 4.09 10.62 -0.97
CA CYS A 106 2.98 11.17 -0.20
C CYS A 106 3.22 11.04 1.31
N ALA A 107 3.63 9.86 1.78
CA ALA A 107 3.94 9.62 3.18
C ALA A 107 5.09 10.51 3.69
N VAL A 108 6.12 10.74 2.88
CA VAL A 108 7.24 11.63 3.20
C VAL A 108 6.80 13.09 3.26
N VAL A 109 5.92 13.53 2.36
CA VAL A 109 5.37 14.89 2.35
C VAL A 109 4.50 15.13 3.60
N ILE A 110 3.70 14.14 4.01
CA ILE A 110 2.83 14.24 5.20
C ILE A 110 3.65 14.24 6.49
N ALA A 111 4.62 13.34 6.62
CA ALA A 111 5.33 13.11 7.89
C ALA A 111 6.64 13.90 8.03
N GLY A 112 7.19 14.40 6.92
CA GLY A 112 8.53 14.95 6.84
C GLY A 112 9.61 13.89 6.59
N SER A 113 10.60 14.23 5.76
CA SER A 113 11.71 13.33 5.41
C SER A 113 12.58 12.97 6.62
N THR A 114 12.76 13.90 7.56
CA THR A 114 13.54 13.69 8.78
C THR A 114 12.89 12.64 9.70
N TYR A 115 11.57 12.60 9.76
CA TYR A 115 10.83 11.60 10.51
C TYR A 115 10.93 10.23 9.83
N VAL A 116 10.63 10.14 8.53
CA VAL A 116 10.66 8.86 7.80
C VAL A 116 12.07 8.26 7.74
N LEU A 117 13.10 9.11 7.63
CA LEU A 117 14.51 8.73 7.55
C LEU A 117 15.23 8.87 8.89
N HIS A 118 14.53 8.83 10.02
CA HIS A 118 15.19 8.95 11.32
C HIS A 118 16.01 7.67 11.68
N PRO A 119 17.23 7.77 12.26
CA PRO A 119 18.06 6.62 12.69
C PRO A 119 17.36 5.60 13.57
N ASN A 120 16.46 6.07 14.44
CA ASN A 120 15.75 5.20 15.37
C ASN A 120 14.53 4.50 14.76
N ASN A 121 14.16 4.84 13.52
CA ASN A 121 13.09 4.18 12.78
C ASN A 121 13.65 3.02 11.95
N SER A 122 12.84 1.97 11.74
CA SER A 122 13.19 0.72 11.04
C SER A 122 14.25 0.89 9.94
N ASP A 123 15.50 0.48 10.24
CA ASP A 123 16.65 0.56 9.34
C ASP A 123 16.37 -0.15 8.00
N TYR A 124 15.64 -1.28 8.07
CA TYR A 124 15.15 -2.01 6.90
C TYR A 124 14.27 -1.14 5.98
N THR A 125 13.32 -0.40 6.56
CA THR A 125 12.42 0.46 5.80
C THR A 125 13.19 1.60 5.16
N ARG A 126 14.12 2.21 5.90
CA ARG A 126 14.98 3.28 5.39
C ARG A 126 15.86 2.83 4.23
N ARG A 127 16.57 1.71 4.36
CA ARG A 127 17.38 1.14 3.28
C ARG A 127 16.55 0.92 2.03
N ARG A 128 15.33 0.40 2.17
CA ARG A 128 14.45 0.13 1.02
C ARG A 128 13.92 1.39 0.35
N ILE A 129 13.67 2.46 1.10
CA ILE A 129 13.33 3.77 0.50
C ILE A 129 14.53 4.29 -0.28
N VAL A 130 15.72 4.34 0.34
CA VAL A 130 16.93 4.90 -0.27
C VAL A 130 17.37 4.09 -1.51
N LEU A 131 17.38 2.76 -1.42
CA LEU A 131 17.83 1.88 -2.50
C LEU A 131 16.85 1.83 -3.68
N ASN A 132 15.54 1.87 -3.42
CA ASN A 132 14.55 1.65 -4.48
C ASN A 132 13.96 2.93 -5.07
N MET A 133 13.91 4.04 -4.31
CA MET A 133 13.46 5.33 -4.85
C MET A 133 14.57 6.04 -5.66
N GLY A 134 15.85 5.74 -5.39
CA GLY A 134 16.97 6.21 -6.22
C GLY A 134 17.12 5.48 -7.56
N CYS A 135 16.34 4.42 -7.78
CA CYS A 135 16.44 3.53 -8.93
C CYS A 135 15.09 3.29 -9.62
N ILE A 136 14.24 4.32 -9.73
CA ILE A 136 13.18 4.33 -10.75
C ILE A 136 13.90 4.30 -12.10
N LYS A 137 14.26 3.09 -12.56
CA LYS A 137 14.85 2.88 -13.87
C LYS A 137 13.93 3.57 -14.87
N PRO A 138 14.49 4.40 -15.77
CA PRO A 138 13.68 5.00 -16.82
C PRO A 138 12.96 3.87 -17.53
N ILE A 139 11.65 4.02 -17.64
CA ILE A 139 10.81 3.14 -18.45
C ILE A 139 11.35 3.29 -19.88
N PRO A 140 11.66 2.20 -20.59
CA PRO A 140 12.13 2.30 -21.98
C PRO A 140 11.07 2.96 -22.88
#